data_AF-J2WJT4-F1
#
_entry.id   AF-J2WJT4-F1
#
_cell.length_a   1.000
_cell.length_b   1.000
_cell.length_c   1.000
_cell.angle_alpha   90.00
_cell.angle_beta   90.00
_cell.angle_gamma   90.00
#
_symmetry.space_group_name_H-M   'P 1'
#
loop_
_entity.id
_entity.type
_entity.pdbx_description
1 polymer ?
#
loop_
_entity_poly.entity_id
_entity_poly.type
_entity_poly.pdbx_seq_one_letter_code
_entity_poly.pdbx_strand_id
1 'polypeptide(L)'
;MLPASKVLFVLIRATNKSVPFFIAKNFRNDEKLDLHYKKHGKKEFDAQSKEEYLQISRDVVNQGIKVKYPYEGEVRVAYLQLLGNSQRNGDTKFAFVGTKNNGDITTLHVKSGKDFWKMLNGNAKDNELRPVND
;
A
#
# COMPACT_ATOMS: atom_id res chain seq x y z
N MET A 1 21.61 12.72 -20.15
CA MET A 1 20.92 11.49 -19.73
C MET A 1 20.48 11.68 -18.28
N LEU A 2 19.17 11.69 -17.99
CA LEU A 2 18.65 11.81 -16.62
C LEU A 2 18.45 10.41 -16.02
N PRO A 3 18.79 10.18 -14.73
CA PRO A 3 18.59 8.88 -14.10
C PRO A 3 17.09 8.64 -13.87
N ALA A 4 16.60 7.48 -14.33
CA ALA A 4 15.24 7.03 -14.14
C ALA A 4 15.02 6.48 -12.72
N SER A 5 15.01 7.37 -11.73
CA SER A 5 14.55 7.08 -10.37
C SER A 5 13.55 8.15 -9.94
N LYS A 6 12.42 8.18 -10.63
CA LYS A 6 11.18 8.74 -10.11
C LYS A 6 10.10 7.73 -10.42
N VAL A 7 9.78 6.90 -9.42
CA VAL A 7 8.51 6.16 -9.42
C VAL A 7 7.43 7.20 -9.68
N LEU A 8 6.78 7.06 -10.83
CA LEU A 8 5.72 7.93 -11.29
C LEU A 8 4.57 7.79 -10.29
N PHE A 9 4.52 8.69 -9.31
CA PHE A 9 3.30 8.92 -8.53
C PHE A 9 2.23 9.28 -9.55
N VAL A 10 1.33 8.34 -9.81
CA VAL A 10 0.22 8.52 -10.75
C VAL A 10 -0.64 9.65 -10.20
N LEU A 11 -0.45 10.82 -10.79
CA LEU A 11 -1.22 12.02 -10.59
C LEU A 11 -2.58 11.82 -11.26
N ILE A 12 -3.55 11.24 -10.55
CA ILE A 12 -4.96 11.41 -10.93
C ILE A 12 -5.53 12.52 -10.04
N ARG A 13 -5.55 13.74 -10.58
CA ARG A 13 -6.42 14.81 -10.08
C ARG A 13 -7.61 14.95 -11.03
N ALA A 14 -8.82 14.81 -10.51
CA ALA A 14 -9.97 15.61 -10.92
C ALA A 14 -11.13 15.44 -9.93
N THR A 15 -11.26 16.37 -8.99
CA THR A 15 -12.47 17.17 -8.71
C THR A 15 -12.37 17.78 -7.31
N ASN A 16 -12.63 19.08 -7.23
CA ASN A 16 -12.79 19.83 -5.99
C ASN A 16 -13.92 19.21 -5.16
N LYS A 17 -13.56 18.38 -4.19
CA LYS A 17 -14.32 18.18 -2.96
C LYS A 17 -13.32 18.35 -1.84
N SER A 18 -13.67 19.18 -0.86
CA SER A 18 -12.94 19.34 0.40
C SER A 18 -12.55 17.96 0.91
N VAL A 19 -11.28 17.58 0.71
CA VAL A 19 -10.75 16.30 1.14
C VAL A 19 -10.84 16.34 2.65
N PRO A 20 -11.63 15.49 3.31
CA PRO A 20 -11.68 15.48 4.76
C PRO A 20 -10.24 15.29 5.25
N PHE A 21 -9.86 16.09 6.25
CA PHE A 21 -8.59 15.97 6.93
C PHE A 21 -8.53 14.57 7.56
N PHE A 22 -8.00 13.61 6.80
CA PHE A 22 -7.83 12.24 7.28
C PHE A 22 -6.77 12.29 8.37
N ILE A 23 -7.16 11.90 9.60
CA ILE A 23 -6.23 11.73 10.71
C ILE A 23 -5.10 10.84 10.22
N ALA A 24 -3.88 11.38 10.19
CA ALA A 24 -2.70 10.70 9.72
C ALA A 24 -2.59 9.33 10.41
N LYS A 25 -2.83 8.26 9.65
CA LYS A 25 -2.81 6.91 10.19
C LYS A 25 -1.35 6.54 10.49
N ASN A 26 -1.08 6.20 11.74
CA ASN A 26 0.24 5.81 12.20
C ASN A 26 0.34 4.30 12.27
N PHE A 27 1.58 3.80 12.30
CA PHE A 27 1.81 2.46 12.84
C PHE A 27 1.35 2.41 14.29
N ARG A 28 0.93 1.22 14.74
CA ARG A 28 0.47 1.02 16.13
C ARG A 28 1.43 1.58 17.18
N ASN A 29 2.74 1.46 16.93
CA ASN A 29 3.81 2.02 17.74
C ASN A 29 5.10 2.16 16.91
N ASP A 30 6.08 2.88 17.45
CA ASP A 30 7.37 3.12 16.80
C ASP A 30 8.16 1.83 16.59
N GLU A 31 8.09 0.86 17.51
CA GLU A 31 8.77 -0.44 17.36
C GLU A 31 8.31 -1.18 16.09
N LYS A 32 7.00 -1.14 15.79
CA LYS A 32 6.44 -1.72 14.57
C LYS A 32 6.88 -0.95 13.33
N LEU A 33 6.90 0.39 13.39
CA LEU A 33 7.41 1.22 12.30
C LEU A 33 8.88 0.88 12.01
N ASP A 34 9.73 0.82 13.04
CA ASP A 34 11.15 0.51 12.94
C ASP A 34 11.39 -0.87 12.34
N LEU A 35 10.66 -1.88 12.82
CA LEU A 35 10.78 -3.25 12.32
C LEU A 35 10.41 -3.35 10.83
N HIS A 36 9.33 -2.69 10.42
CA HIS A 36 8.87 -2.71 9.03
C HIS A 36 9.79 -1.89 8.12
N TYR A 37 10.19 -0.68 8.55
CA TYR A 37 11.13 0.15 7.82
C TYR A 37 12.44 -0.59 7.56
N LYS A 38 13.03 -1.21 8.59
CA LYS A 38 14.30 -1.97 8.46
C LYS A 38 14.21 -3.10 7.44
N LYS A 39 13.04 -3.71 7.28
CA LYS A 39 12.83 -4.84 6.36
C LYS A 39 12.48 -4.39 4.95
N HIS A 40 11.61 -3.39 4.82
CA HIS A 40 10.93 -3.05 3.55
C HIS A 40 11.27 -1.65 3.02
N GLY A 41 11.58 -0.69 3.89
CA GLY A 41 11.70 0.73 3.53
C GLY A 41 12.61 0.98 2.32
N LYS A 42 13.90 0.71 2.48
CA LYS A 42 14.88 0.94 1.41
C LYS A 42 14.73 -0.03 0.22
N LYS A 43 14.44 -1.31 0.49
CA LYS A 43 14.46 -2.37 -0.54
C LYS A 43 13.24 -2.36 -1.46
N GLU A 44 12.07 -1.96 -0.94
CA GLU A 44 10.81 -2.04 -1.66
C GLU A 44 10.29 -0.67 -2.09
N PHE A 45 10.62 0.38 -1.34
CA PHE A 45 10.09 1.73 -1.56
C PHE A 45 11.16 2.79 -1.76
N ASP A 46 12.44 2.41 -1.69
CA ASP A 46 13.57 3.35 -1.67
C ASP A 46 13.38 4.49 -0.65
N ALA A 47 12.74 4.21 0.49
CA ALA A 47 12.60 5.18 1.57
C ALA A 47 13.96 5.37 2.25
N GLN A 48 14.39 6.62 2.40
CA GLN A 48 15.66 7.00 3.05
C GLN A 48 15.52 7.15 4.56
N SER A 49 14.29 7.22 5.09
CA SER A 49 14.00 7.39 6.51
C SER A 49 12.71 6.69 6.94
N LYS A 50 12.52 6.54 8.26
CA LYS A 50 11.29 5.99 8.83
C LYS A 50 10.10 6.92 8.60
N GLU A 51 10.36 8.21 8.65
CA GLU A 51 9.40 9.29 8.44
C GLU A 51 8.90 9.28 7.00
N GLU A 52 9.81 9.10 6.03
CA GLU A 52 9.45 8.94 4.62
C GLU A 52 8.64 7.66 4.38
N TYR A 53 9.06 6.53 4.97
CA TYR A 53 8.32 5.27 4.86
C TYR A 53 6.91 5.36 5.48
N LEU A 54 6.77 6.06 6.61
CA LEU A 54 5.47 6.36 7.23
C LEU A 54 4.62 7.27 6.33
N GLN A 55 5.24 8.27 5.69
CA GLN A 55 4.52 9.16 4.77
C GLN A 55 4.00 8.40 3.54
N ILE A 56 4.82 7.54 2.92
CA ILE A 56 4.39 6.65 1.84
C ILE A 56 3.22 5.78 2.29
N SER A 57 3.27 5.23 3.50
CA SER A 57 2.18 4.41 4.05
C SER A 57 0.87 5.22 4.16
N ARG A 58 0.94 6.46 4.64
CA ARG A 58 -0.23 7.37 4.73
C ARG A 58 -0.76 7.76 3.36
N ASP A 59 0.11 7.99 2.40
CA ASP A 59 -0.29 8.34 1.03
C ASP A 59 -1.06 7.18 0.38
N VAL A 60 -0.60 5.94 0.55
CA VAL A 60 -1.33 4.75 0.08
C VAL A 60 -2.68 4.61 0.78
N VAL A 61 -2.79 4.90 2.07
CA VAL A 61 -4.09 4.89 2.77
C VAL A 61 -5.03 5.96 2.22
N ASN A 62 -4.53 7.16 1.96
CA ASN A 62 -5.34 8.30 1.54
C ASN A 62 -5.76 8.25 0.06
N GLN A 63 -4.95 7.61 -0.79
CA GLN A 63 -5.12 7.64 -2.25
C GLN A 63 -5.42 6.25 -2.84
N GLY A 64 -5.17 5.20 -2.07
CA GLY A 64 -5.31 3.83 -2.52
C GLY A 64 -6.75 3.34 -2.52
N ILE A 65 -6.98 2.24 -3.23
CA ILE A 65 -8.27 1.56 -3.27
C ILE A 65 -8.44 0.77 -1.98
N LYS A 66 -9.49 1.10 -1.22
CA LYS A 66 -9.87 0.40 0.01
C LYS A 66 -10.48 -0.95 -0.32
N VAL A 67 -9.99 -2.01 0.31
CA VAL A 67 -10.48 -3.39 0.15
C VAL A 67 -10.59 -4.10 1.49
N LYS A 68 -11.37 -5.18 1.50
CA LYS A 68 -11.39 -6.17 2.60
C LYS A 68 -10.69 -7.44 2.14
N TYR A 69 -9.97 -8.10 3.05
CA TYR A 69 -9.28 -9.35 2.75
C TYR A 69 -9.27 -10.28 3.98
N PRO A 70 -9.26 -11.61 3.77
CA PRO A 70 -9.15 -12.57 4.86
C PRO A 70 -7.72 -12.60 5.42
N TYR A 71 -7.59 -12.58 6.74
CA TYR A 71 -6.31 -12.67 7.44
C TYR A 71 -6.49 -13.35 8.80
N GLU A 72 -5.82 -14.47 9.03
CA GLU A 72 -5.85 -15.21 10.32
C GLU A 72 -7.27 -15.51 10.85
N GLY A 73 -8.21 -15.84 9.96
CA GLY A 73 -9.61 -16.13 10.33
C GLY A 73 -10.51 -14.91 10.50
N GLU A 74 -9.96 -13.70 10.36
CA GLU A 74 -10.69 -12.44 10.41
C GLU A 74 -10.75 -11.76 9.05
N VAL A 75 -11.69 -10.82 8.87
CA VAL A 75 -11.69 -9.90 7.73
C VAL A 75 -11.02 -8.59 8.14
N ARG A 76 -9.97 -8.19 7.42
CA ARG A 76 -9.24 -6.94 7.65
C ARG A 76 -9.39 -5.96 6.50
N VAL A 77 -9.01 -4.71 6.75
CA VAL A 77 -9.01 -3.63 5.77
C VAL A 77 -7.59 -3.42 5.24
N ALA A 78 -7.49 -3.18 3.94
CA ALA A 78 -6.25 -2.77 3.30
C ALA A 78 -6.49 -1.65 2.28
N TYR A 79 -5.41 -0.97 1.92
CA TYR A 79 -5.37 0.06 0.89
C TYR A 79 -4.30 -0.28 -0.13
N LEU A 80 -4.62 -0.05 -1.39
CA LEU A 80 -3.85 -0.56 -2.52
C LEU A 80 -3.53 0.55 -3.51
N GLN A 81 -2.27 0.60 -3.93
CA GLN A 81 -1.83 1.51 -4.99
C GLN A 81 -0.97 0.75 -6.00
N LEU A 82 -1.27 0.91 -7.29
CA LEU A 82 -0.45 0.36 -8.36
C LEU A 82 0.88 1.12 -8.43
N LEU A 83 2.00 0.40 -8.31
CA LEU A 83 3.35 0.98 -8.47
C LEU A 83 3.85 0.87 -9.91
N GLY A 84 3.26 -0.04 -10.70
CA GLY A 84 3.65 -0.32 -12.09
C GLY A 84 4.13 -1.76 -12.25
N ASN A 85 4.94 -1.99 -13.28
CA ASN A 85 5.45 -3.32 -13.62
C ASN A 85 6.95 -3.42 -13.34
N SER A 86 7.38 -4.58 -12.87
CA SER A 86 8.79 -4.94 -12.71
C SER A 86 9.51 -4.90 -14.05
N GLN A 87 10.59 -4.12 -14.14
CA GLN A 87 11.41 -4.05 -15.36
C GLN A 87 12.07 -5.40 -15.71
N ARG A 88 12.27 -6.28 -14.72
CA ARG A 88 12.95 -7.57 -14.92
C ARG A 88 12.08 -8.61 -15.63
N ASN A 89 10.77 -8.63 -15.35
CA ASN A 89 9.89 -9.71 -15.78
C ASN A 89 8.46 -9.28 -16.13
N GLY A 90 8.15 -7.99 -16.10
CA GLY A 90 6.83 -7.45 -16.41
C GLY A 90 5.78 -7.62 -15.31
N ASP A 91 6.12 -8.25 -14.17
CA ASP A 91 5.16 -8.49 -13.09
C ASP A 91 4.62 -7.19 -12.50
N THR A 92 3.31 -7.06 -12.43
CA THR A 92 2.65 -5.95 -11.72
C THR A 92 3.01 -5.95 -10.24
N LYS A 93 3.27 -4.74 -9.72
CA LYS A 93 3.61 -4.47 -8.32
C LYS A 93 2.59 -3.52 -7.70
N PHE A 94 2.18 -3.85 -6.49
CA PHE A 94 1.24 -3.05 -5.71
C PHE A 94 1.88 -2.65 -4.40
N ALA A 95 1.75 -1.39 -4.01
CA ALA A 95 1.89 -1.00 -2.62
C ALA A 95 0.64 -1.47 -1.88
N PHE A 96 0.86 -2.22 -0.80
CA PHE A 96 -0.17 -2.78 0.05
C PHE A 96 0.01 -2.24 1.46
N VAL A 97 -0.99 -1.54 1.98
CA VAL A 97 -1.07 -1.15 3.39
C VAL A 97 -2.19 -1.91 4.07
N GLY A 98 -1.84 -2.74 5.06
CA GLY A 98 -2.81 -3.42 5.91
C GLY A 98 -3.11 -2.61 7.17
N THR A 99 -4.38 -2.46 7.54
CA THR A 99 -4.79 -1.73 8.74
C THR A 99 -5.64 -2.58 9.67
N LYS A 100 -5.66 -2.20 10.95
CA LYS A 100 -6.71 -2.65 11.88
C LYS A 100 -8.05 -1.95 11.59
N ASN A 101 -9.12 -2.40 12.26
CA ASN A 101 -10.45 -1.81 12.13
C ASN A 101 -10.54 -0.36 12.64
N ASN A 102 -9.68 0.05 13.58
CA ASN A 102 -9.53 1.45 14.01
C ASN A 102 -8.69 2.30 13.03
N GLY A 103 -8.14 1.67 11.99
CA GLY A 103 -7.34 2.30 10.95
C GLY A 103 -5.85 2.41 11.27
N ASP A 104 -5.35 1.85 12.38
CA ASP A 104 -3.90 1.81 12.64
C ASP A 104 -3.20 1.00 11.55
N ILE A 105 -2.10 1.53 11.02
CA ILE A 105 -1.26 0.85 10.05
C ILE A 105 -0.56 -0.31 10.75
N THR A 106 -0.65 -1.49 10.15
CA THR A 106 0.04 -2.69 10.63
C THR A 106 1.20 -3.07 9.74
N THR A 107 1.16 -2.69 8.46
CA THR A 107 2.23 -2.98 7.50
C THR A 107 2.14 -2.12 6.24
N LEU A 108 3.28 -1.92 5.58
CA LEU A 108 3.41 -1.49 4.19
C LEU A 108 4.36 -2.45 3.45
N HIS A 109 3.93 -3.04 2.34
CA HIS A 109 4.75 -3.94 1.52
C HIS A 109 4.50 -3.75 0.02
N VAL A 110 5.49 -4.11 -0.79
CA VAL A 110 5.28 -4.37 -2.22
C VAL A 110 4.82 -5.81 -2.43
N LYS A 111 3.65 -6.00 -3.03
CA LYS A 111 3.12 -7.31 -3.44
C LYS A 111 3.27 -7.49 -4.95
N SER A 112 3.63 -8.70 -5.39
CA SER A 112 3.47 -9.10 -6.79
C SER A 112 1.98 -9.26 -7.12
N GLY A 113 1.59 -9.15 -8.39
CA GLY A 113 0.20 -9.40 -8.80
C GLY A 113 -0.31 -10.78 -8.36
N LYS A 114 0.51 -11.82 -8.51
CA LYS A 114 0.17 -13.19 -8.09
C LYS A 114 -0.12 -13.27 -6.59
N ASP A 115 0.78 -12.72 -5.76
CA ASP A 115 0.62 -12.75 -4.30
C ASP A 115 -0.53 -11.85 -3.84
N PHE A 116 -0.72 -10.73 -4.55
CA PHE A 116 -1.80 -9.80 -4.32
C PHE A 116 -3.17 -10.46 -4.52
N TRP A 117 -3.40 -11.09 -5.68
CA TRP A 117 -4.66 -11.77 -5.97
C TRP A 117 -4.91 -12.97 -5.06
N LYS A 118 -3.87 -13.78 -4.79
CA LYS A 118 -3.99 -14.89 -3.85
C LYS A 118 -4.38 -14.43 -2.45
N MET A 119 -3.83 -13.31 -1.99
CA MET A 119 -4.14 -12.76 -0.67
C MET A 119 -5.56 -12.19 -0.63
N LEU A 120 -5.97 -11.44 -1.65
CA LEU A 120 -7.27 -10.78 -1.68
C LEU A 120 -8.42 -11.78 -1.85
N ASN A 121 -8.25 -12.71 -2.79
CA ASN A 121 -9.33 -13.55 -3.31
C ASN A 121 -9.15 -15.04 -2.95
N GLY A 122 -8.06 -15.42 -2.26
CA GLY A 122 -7.69 -16.82 -2.03
C GLY A 122 -7.17 -17.54 -3.29
N ASN A 123 -7.27 -16.91 -4.46
CA ASN A 123 -6.93 -17.49 -5.76
C ASN A 123 -6.11 -16.49 -6.59
N ALA A 124 -4.89 -16.88 -6.96
CA ALA A 124 -4.00 -16.04 -7.77
C ALA A 124 -4.51 -15.75 -9.19
N LYS A 125 -5.48 -16.54 -9.69
CA LYS A 125 -6.09 -16.36 -11.01
C LYS A 125 -7.36 -15.51 -10.96
N ASP A 126 -7.94 -15.30 -9.78
CA ASP A 126 -9.04 -14.35 -9.61
C ASP A 126 -8.43 -12.95 -9.53
N ASN A 127 -8.44 -12.25 -10.67
CA ASN A 127 -7.91 -10.91 -10.84
C ASN A 127 -8.99 -9.83 -10.73
N GLU A 128 -10.13 -10.15 -10.12
CA GLU A 128 -11.16 -9.17 -9.82
C GLU A 128 -10.85 -8.41 -8.53
N LEU A 129 -10.82 -7.09 -8.63
CA LEU A 129 -10.72 -6.20 -7.47
C LEU A 129 -12.13 -5.89 -6.97
N ARG A 130 -12.36 -6.02 -5.67
CA ARG A 130 -13.65 -5.76 -5.02
C ARG A 130 -13.52 -4.63 -4.00
N PRO A 131 -13.61 -3.35 -4.43
CA PRO A 131 -13.47 -2.21 -3.55
C PRO A 131 -14.56 -2.15 -2.48
N VAL A 132 -14.24 -1.56 -1.34
CA VAL A 132 -15.22 -1.21 -0.31
C VAL A 132 -15.49 0.28 -0.43
N ASN A 133 -16.73 0.63 -0.75
CA ASN A 133 -17.21 2.00 -0.68
C ASN A 133 -17.69 2.27 0.75
N ASP A 134 -17.32 3.43 1.29
CA ASP A 134 -17.85 3.95 2.56
C ASP A 134 -19.16 4.71 2.33
#